data_AF-A0AAW8AX49-F1
#
_entry.id   AF-A0AAW8AX49-F1
#
_cell.length_a   1.000
_cell.length_b   1.000
_cell.length_c   1.000
_cell.angle_alpha   90.00
_cell.angle_beta   90.00
_cell.angle_gamma   90.00
#
_symmetry.space_group_name_H-M   'P 1'
#
loop_
_entity.id
_entity.type
_entity.pdbx_description
1 polymer ?
#
loop_
_entity_poly.entity_id
_entity_poly.type
_entity_poly.pdbx_seq_one_letter_code
_entity_poly.pdbx_strand_id
1 'polypeptide(L)' 'TQPASDIYEDEGILMITPAATAPELTARGYQLILRTTGLDSDQGPTAAKYILEKVKPQRIAIVHDKQQYGEGLARAVQDG' A
#
# COMPACT_ATOMS: atom_id res chain seq x y z
N THR A 1 6.83 3.33 10.10
CA THR A 1 7.61 3.51 8.86
C THR A 1 7.50 4.94 8.35
N GLN A 2 6.31 5.40 7.98
CA GLN A 2 6.10 6.74 7.41
C GLN A 2 6.61 7.91 8.29
N PRO A 3 6.38 7.95 9.62
CA PRO A 3 6.86 9.11 10.40
C PRO A 3 8.38 9.15 10.57
N ALA A 4 9.03 7.98 10.52
CA ALA A 4 10.48 7.88 10.70
C ALA A 4 11.26 8.19 9.42
N SER A 5 10.66 7.97 8.25
CA SER A 5 11.34 8.17 6.97
C SER A 5 11.76 9.62 6.73
N ASP A 6 11.04 10.58 7.30
CA ASP A 6 11.31 12.01 7.08
C ASP A 6 12.62 12.36 7.80
N ILE A 7 12.76 11.92 9.06
CA ILE A 7 13.99 12.06 9.84
C ILE A 7 15.15 11.36 9.15
N TYR A 8 14.96 10.14 8.65
CA TYR A 8 16.03 9.40 8.01
C TYR A 8 16.50 10.03 6.70
N GLU A 9 15.59 10.57 5.89
CA GLU A 9 15.96 11.33 4.70
C GLU A 9 16.75 12.59 5.08
N ASP A 10 16.25 13.38 6.04
CA ASP A 10 16.86 14.65 6.47
C ASP A 10 18.26 14.44 7.08
N GLU A 11 18.45 13.37 7.85
CA GLU A 11 19.72 13.04 8.52
C GLU A 11 20.67 12.21 7.64
N GLY A 12 20.32 11.94 6.38
CA GLY A 12 21.18 11.20 5.45
C GLY A 12 21.32 9.70 5.77
N ILE A 13 20.33 9.11 6.43
CA ILE A 13 20.30 7.70 6.87
C ILE A 13 19.52 6.86 5.85
N LEU A 14 20.19 5.84 5.29
CA LEU A 14 19.52 4.88 4.40
C LEU A 14 18.48 4.05 5.16
N MET A 15 17.27 3.99 4.60
CA MET A 15 16.20 3.12 5.05
C MET A 15 15.78 2.15 3.95
N ILE A 16 15.71 0.87 4.29
CA ILE A 16 15.09 -0.16 3.44
C ILE A 16 14.03 -0.89 4.26
N THR A 17 12.80 -0.95 3.76
CA THR A 17 11.71 -1.70 4.43
C THR A 17 11.18 -2.85 3.57
N PRO A 18 11.03 -4.06 4.16
CA PRO A 18 10.47 -5.20 3.46
C PRO A 18 8.95 -5.34 3.63
N ALA A 19 8.28 -4.44 4.35
CA ALA A 19 6.89 -4.64 4.77
C ALA A 19 5.96 -3.44 4.51
N ALA A 20 6.48 -2.26 4.19
CA ALA A 20 5.64 -1.09 3.98
C ALA A 20 5.13 -0.99 2.54
N THR A 21 3.85 -1.27 2.36
CA THR A 21 3.18 -1.34 1.05
C THR A 21 2.50 -0.02 0.65
N ALA A 22 2.30 0.90 1.59
CA ALA A 22 1.72 2.22 1.34
C ALA A 22 2.51 2.98 0.23
N PRO A 23 1.89 3.34 -0.91
CA PRO A 23 2.59 3.94 -2.05
C PRO A 23 3.35 5.22 -1.70
N GLU A 24 2.79 6.06 -0.82
CA GLU A 24 3.32 7.37 -0.46
C GLU A 24 4.73 7.31 0.15
N LEU A 25 5.13 6.18 0.76
CA LEU A 25 6.43 6.07 1.41
C LEU A 25 7.59 6.44 0.48
N THR A 26 7.56 5.94 -0.77
CA THR A 26 8.61 6.17 -1.78
C THR A 26 8.16 7.08 -2.94
N ALA A 27 6.94 7.62 -2.91
CA ALA A 27 6.45 8.54 -3.94
C ALA A 27 6.80 10.01 -3.66
N ARG A 28 7.37 10.32 -2.48
CA ARG A 28 7.65 11.68 -1.99
C ARG A 28 8.94 12.31 -2.52
N GLY A 29 9.64 11.66 -3.45
CA GLY A 29 10.90 12.15 -4.03
C GLY A 29 12.13 11.96 -3.13
N TYR A 30 11.98 11.26 -2.01
CA TYR A 30 13.08 10.86 -1.13
C TYR A 30 14.07 9.93 -1.84
N GLN A 31 15.37 10.14 -1.61
CA GLN A 31 16.44 9.40 -2.26
C GLN A 31 16.94 8.22 -1.42
N LEU A 32 16.79 8.28 -0.09
CA LEU A 32 17.34 7.28 0.84
C LEU A 32 16.28 6.34 1.40
N ILE A 33 15.02 6.49 0.97
CA ILE A 33 13.91 5.68 1.45
C ILE A 33 13.49 4.69 0.36
N LEU A 34 13.89 3.44 0.55
CA LEU A 34 13.67 2.34 -0.38
C LEU A 34 12.80 1.23 0.24
N ARG A 35 12.23 0.38 -0.62
CA ARG A 35 11.49 -0.81 -0.21
C ARG A 35 11.77 -1.99 -1.13
N THR A 36 11.54 -3.19 -0.62
CA THR A 36 11.59 -4.43 -1.41
C THR A 36 10.22 -5.06 -1.66
N THR A 37 9.18 -4.59 -0.96
CA THR A 37 7.81 -5.09 -1.10
C THR A 37 7.02 -4.35 -2.17
N GLY A 38 5.93 -4.97 -2.65
CA GLY A 38 5.01 -4.38 -3.62
C GLY A 38 4.10 -3.30 -3.03
N LEU A 39 3.40 -2.57 -3.91
CA LEU A 39 2.54 -1.46 -3.52
C LEU A 39 1.09 -1.91 -3.29
N ASP A 40 0.37 -1.23 -2.40
CA ASP A 40 -1.08 -1.40 -2.29
C ASP A 40 -1.80 -0.96 -3.57
N SER A 41 -1.24 0.02 -4.29
CA SER A 41 -1.76 0.49 -5.59
C SER A 41 -1.67 -0.56 -6.70
N ASP A 42 -0.81 -1.57 -6.55
CA ASP A 42 -0.73 -2.70 -7.49
C ASP A 42 -1.58 -3.88 -6.99
N GLN A 43 -1.56 -4.13 -5.69
CA GLN A 43 -2.27 -5.24 -5.06
C GLN A 43 -3.80 -5.07 -5.11
N GLY A 44 -4.31 -3.87 -4.85
CA GLY A 44 -5.74 -3.56 -4.85
C GLY A 44 -6.43 -3.87 -6.19
N PRO A 45 -6.00 -3.26 -7.31
CA PRO A 45 -6.57 -3.53 -8.64
C PRO A 45 -6.39 -5.00 -9.07
N THR A 46 -5.27 -5.62 -8.70
CA THR A 46 -5.04 -7.05 -9.00
C THR A 46 -6.07 -7.94 -8.28
N ALA A 47 -6.34 -7.66 -7.00
CA ALA A 47 -7.35 -8.37 -6.23
C ALA A 47 -8.76 -8.10 -6.76
N ALA A 48 -9.11 -6.84 -7.04
CA ALA A 48 -10.40 -6.46 -7.61
C ALA A 48 -10.67 -7.18 -8.94
N LYS A 49 -9.70 -7.17 -9.86
CA LYS A 49 -9.78 -7.89 -11.13
C LYS A 49 -10.01 -9.38 -10.93
N TYR A 50 -9.29 -10.02 -10.00
CA TYR A 50 -9.48 -11.43 -9.71
C TYR A 50 -10.90 -11.72 -9.18
N ILE A 51 -11.39 -10.92 -8.25
CA ILE A 51 -12.74 -11.07 -7.67
C ILE A 51 -13.80 -10.95 -8.76
N LEU A 52 -13.71 -9.92 -9.61
CA LEU A 52 -14.71 -9.66 -10.64
C LEU A 52 -14.65 -10.66 -11.81
N GLU A 53 -13.45 -11.03 -12.27
CA GLU A 53 -13.31 -11.86 -13.46
C GLU A 53 -13.33 -13.37 -13.18
N LYS A 54 -12.82 -13.79 -12.02
CA LYS A 54 -12.67 -15.21 -11.67
C LYS A 54 -13.72 -15.68 -10.69
N VAL A 55 -13.93 -14.95 -9.59
CA VAL A 55 -14.89 -15.36 -8.54
C VAL A 55 -16.33 -15.05 -8.96
N LYS A 56 -16.57 -13.89 -9.61
CA LYS A 56 -17.88 -13.44 -10.11
C LYS A 56 -19.00 -13.46 -9.05
N PRO A 57 -18.79 -12.86 -7.86
CA PRO A 57 -19.81 -12.85 -6.82
C PRO A 57 -21.01 -11.98 -7.22
N GLN A 58 -22.21 -12.32 -6.74
CA GLN A 58 -23.40 -11.48 -6.93
C GLN A 58 -23.43 -10.27 -5.99
N ARG A 59 -22.80 -10.37 -4.82
CA ARG A 59 -22.73 -9.32 -3.79
C ARG A 59 -21.38 -9.38 -3.09
N ILE A 60 -20.84 -8.22 -2.76
CA ILE A 60 -19.55 -8.06 -2.08
C ILE A 60 -19.77 -7.17 -0.85
N ALA A 61 -19.13 -7.53 0.26
CA ALA A 61 -18.96 -6.67 1.42
C ALA A 61 -17.46 -6.39 1.61
N ILE A 62 -17.12 -5.14 1.89
CA ILE A 62 -15.74 -4.70 2.12
C ILE A 62 -15.65 -4.25 3.59
N VAL A 63 -14.68 -4.79 4.31
CA VAL A 63 -14.47 -4.54 5.74
C VAL A 63 -12.99 -4.31 5.98
N HIS A 64 -12.68 -3.36 6.86
CA HIS A 64 -11.33 -3.06 7.30
C HIS A 64 -11.29 -2.78 8.81
N ASP A 65 -10.10 -2.83 9.41
CA ASP A 65 -9.86 -2.65 10.84
C ASP A 65 -9.64 -1.19 11.27
N LYS A 66 -9.90 -0.24 10.36
CA LYS A 66 -9.66 1.21 10.49
C LYS A 66 -8.18 1.61 10.67
N GLN A 67 -7.24 0.68 10.53
CA GLN A 67 -5.84 1.03 10.43
C GLN A 67 -5.53 1.50 9.02
N GLN A 68 -4.53 2.37 8.88
CA GLN A 68 -4.20 2.99 7.59
C GLN A 68 -3.95 1.96 6.48
N TYR A 69 -3.22 0.87 6.79
CA TYR A 69 -2.98 -0.21 5.83
C TYR A 69 -4.27 -0.94 5.44
N GLY A 70 -5.02 -1.44 6.43
CA GLY A 70 -6.24 -2.20 6.17
C GLY A 70 -7.30 -1.37 5.44
N GLU A 71 -7.45 -0.09 5.81
CA GLU A 71 -8.35 0.84 5.13
C GLU A 71 -7.90 1.14 3.71
N GLY A 72 -6.61 1.47 3.51
CA GLY A 72 -6.07 1.82 2.19
C GLY A 72 -6.24 0.68 1.20
N LEU A 73 -5.89 -0.55 1.59
CA LEU A 73 -6.03 -1.71 0.74
C LEU A 73 -7.51 -2.03 0.45
N ALA A 74 -8.39 -1.94 1.46
CA ALA A 74 -9.82 -2.18 1.27
C ALA A 74 -10.45 -1.18 0.27
N ARG A 75 -10.08 0.10 0.35
CA ARG A 75 -10.52 1.11 -0.62
C ARG A 75 -9.97 0.86 -2.02
N ALA A 76 -8.68 0.50 -2.13
CA ALA A 76 -8.08 0.20 -3.43
C ALA A 76 -8.77 -0.99 -4.13
N VAL A 77 -9.27 -1.98 -3.37
CA VAL A 77 -10.10 -3.07 -3.92
C VAL A 77 -11.52 -2.58 -4.25
N GLN A 78 -12.09 -1.67 -3.47
CA GLN A 78 -13.42 -1.11 -3.71
C GLN A 78 -13.50 -0.28 -4.99
N ASP A 79 -12.44 0.47 -5.29
CA ASP A 79 -12.40 1.41 -6.42
C ASP A 79 -12.03 0.74 -7.76
N GLY A 80 -11.46 -0.47 -7.72
CA GLY A 80 -11.04 -1.26 -8.88
C GLY A 80 -12.13 -2.17 -9.45
#